data_AF-A0A537QPP0-F1
#
_entry.id   AF-A0A537QPP0-F1
#
_cell.length_a   1.000
_cell.length_b   1.000
_cell.length_c   1.000
_cell.angle_alpha   90.00
_cell.angle_beta   90.00
_cell.angle_gamma   90.00
#
_symmetry.space_group_name_H-M   'P 1'
#
loop_
_entity.id
_entity.type
_entity.pdbx_description
1 polymer ?
#
loop_
_entity_poly.entity_id
_entity_poly.type
_entity_poly.pdbx_seq_one_letter_code
_entity_poly.pdbx_strand_id
1 'polypeptide(L)' 'MNFFHTPSPGVVAITGASAGVGRTIAHQFARAGWRIRLIARDTEALEEVKQEVEQFGGSAVEQTAYGSSSVSQYK' A
#
# COMPACT_ATOMS: atom_id res chain seq x y z
N MET A 1 21.91 15.40 19.71
CA MET A 1 21.70 14.15 18.92
C MET A 1 20.42 14.34 18.13
N ASN A 2 20.52 14.56 16.81
CA ASN A 2 19.35 14.76 15.95
C ASN A 2 18.95 13.43 15.32
N PHE A 3 17.81 12.88 15.75
CA PHE A 3 17.23 11.63 15.22
C PHE A 3 16.23 11.88 14.07
N PHE A 4 15.99 13.14 13.69
CA PHE A 4 15.08 13.48 12.59
C PHE A 4 15.83 13.40 11.26
N HIS A 5 16.05 12.18 10.78
CA HIS A 5 16.25 11.94 9.36
C HIS A 5 14.86 11.89 8.73
N THR A 6 14.56 12.77 7.78
CA THR A 6 13.39 12.60 6.90
C THR A 6 13.83 11.64 5.80
N PRO A 7 13.50 10.34 5.88
CA PRO A 7 13.89 9.41 4.83
C PRO A 7 13.29 9.88 3.50
N SER A 8 14.14 9.96 2.48
CA SER A 8 13.68 10.12 1.10
C SER A 8 12.67 9.01 0.78
N PRO A 9 11.62 9.28 -0.04
CA PRO A 9 10.56 8.31 -0.27
C PRO A 9 11.10 6.96 -0.74
N GLY A 10 10.82 5.91 0.02
CA GLY A 10 11.34 4.56 -0.18
C GLY A 10 10.27 3.58 -0.66
N VAL A 11 10.50 2.30 -0.36
CA VAL A 11 9.51 1.22 -0.56
C VAL A 11 9.16 0.64 0.80
N VAL A 12 7.87 0.38 1.03
CA VAL A 12 7.37 -0.30 2.24
C VAL A 12 6.38 -1.40 1.86
N ALA A 13 6.36 -2.49 2.63
CA ALA A 13 5.34 -3.53 2.53
C ALA A 13 4.47 -3.53 3.78
N ILE A 14 3.16 -3.58 3.61
CA ILE A 14 2.17 -3.51 4.69
C ILE A 14 1.27 -4.74 4.60
N THR A 15 1.27 -5.56 5.65
CA THR A 15 0.34 -6.69 5.82
C THR A 15 -0.89 -6.28 6.62
N GLY A 16 -2.05 -6.84 6.30
CA GLY A 16 -3.32 -6.38 6.88
C GLY A 16 -3.70 -4.98 6.38
N ALA A 17 -3.27 -4.62 5.16
CA ALA A 17 -3.40 -3.26 4.63
C ALA A 17 -4.85 -2.86 4.28
N SER A 18 -5.78 -3.81 4.20
CA SER A 18 -7.15 -3.55 3.73
C SER A 18 -8.03 -2.78 4.73
N ALA A 19 -7.66 -2.73 6.02
CA ALA A 19 -8.49 -2.12 7.05
C ALA A 19 -7.69 -1.68 8.29
N GLY A 20 -8.38 -0.95 9.18
CA GLY A 20 -7.88 -0.58 10.49
C GLY A 20 -6.50 0.09 10.45
N VAL A 21 -5.61 -0.36 11.34
CA VAL A 21 -4.26 0.21 11.47
C VAL A 21 -3.45 0.08 10.18
N GLY A 22 -3.56 -1.03 9.46
CA GLY A 22 -2.81 -1.23 8.20
C GLY A 22 -3.17 -0.20 7.14
N ARG A 23 -4.47 0.08 6.96
CA ARG A 23 -4.97 1.12 6.03
C ARG A 23 -4.47 2.51 6.43
N THR A 24 -4.59 2.87 7.71
CA THR A 24 -4.10 4.15 8.22
C THR A 24 -2.60 4.33 8.03
N ILE A 25 -1.80 3.27 8.25
CA ILE A 25 -0.35 3.30 8.00
C ILE A 25 -0.07 3.50 6.52
N ALA A 26 -0.80 2.83 5.62
CA ALA A 26 -0.65 3.02 4.18
C ALA A 26 -0.90 4.47 3.78
N HIS A 27 -1.94 5.12 4.32
CA HIS A 27 -2.21 6.54 4.06
C HIS A 27 -1.08 7.45 4.54
N GLN A 28 -0.49 7.18 5.70
CA GLN A 28 0.61 7.98 6.23
C GLN A 28 1.86 7.88 5.35
N PHE A 29 2.20 6.69 4.87
CA PHE A 29 3.29 6.50 3.91
C PHE A 29 2.98 7.13 2.55
N ALA A 30 1.72 7.06 2.10
CA ALA A 30 1.29 7.66 0.84
C ALA A 30 1.47 9.18 0.84
N ARG A 31 1.04 9.85 1.92
CA ARG A 31 1.24 11.31 2.11
C ARG A 31 2.72 11.73 2.15
N ALA A 32 3.61 10.80 2.47
CA ALA A 32 5.05 10.99 2.43
C ALA A 32 5.66 10.64 1.06
N GLY A 33 4.86 10.28 0.05
CA GLY A 33 5.29 9.98 -1.32
C GLY A 33 5.87 8.58 -1.53
N TRP A 34 5.62 7.63 -0.61
CA TRP A 34 6.24 6.30 -0.67
C TRP A 34 5.58 5.38 -1.70
N ARG A 35 6.34 4.37 -2.12
CA ARG A 35 5.84 3.22 -2.87
C ARG A 35 5.47 2.09 -1.92
N ILE A 36 4.26 1.56 -2.03
CA ILE A 36 3.64 0.70 -1.03
C ILE A 36 3.21 -0.63 -1.64
N ARG A 37 3.66 -1.75 -1.06
CA ARG A 37 3.10 -3.10 -1.32
C ARG A 37 1.99 -3.36 -0.30
N LEU A 38 0.74 -3.41 -0.76
CA LEU A 38 -0.44 -3.66 0.08
C LEU A 38 -0.74 -5.16 0.10
N ILE A 39 -0.79 -5.78 1.27
CA ILE A 39 -1.00 -7.23 1.41
C ILE A 39 -2.16 -7.50 2.36
N ALA A 40 -3.18 -8.19 1.88
CA ALA A 40 -4.32 -8.64 2.68
C ALA A 40 -5.02 -9.83 2.01
N ARG A 41 -6.14 -10.28 2.56
CA ARG A 41 -6.94 -11.38 2.00
C ARG A 41 -8.09 -10.91 1.10
N ASP A 42 -8.51 -9.67 1.28
CA ASP A 42 -9.65 -9.08 0.59
C ASP A 42 -9.15 -8.22 -0.57
N THR A 43 -9.40 -8.66 -1.80
CA THR A 43 -8.92 -7.99 -3.02
C THR A 43 -9.66 -6.69 -3.28
N GLU A 44 -10.97 -6.63 -3.02
CA GLU A 44 -11.77 -5.42 -3.26
C GLU A 44 -11.33 -4.30 -2.30
N ALA A 45 -11.19 -4.64 -1.02
CA ALA A 45 -10.69 -3.69 -0.04
C ALA A 45 -9.23 -3.28 -0.30
N LEU A 46 -8.39 -4.14 -0.90
CA LEU A 46 -7.03 -3.75 -1.30
C LEU A 46 -7.03 -2.74 -2.46
N GLU A 47 -7.90 -2.92 -3.44
CA GLU A 47 -8.02 -2.01 -4.58
C GLU A 47 -8.53 -0.63 -4.13
N GLU A 48 -9.49 -0.58 -3.20
CA GLU A 48 -9.90 0.69 -2.56
C GLU A 48 -8.71 1.40 -1.90
N VAL A 49 -7.93 0.68 -1.09
CA VAL A 49 -6.78 1.26 -0.38
C VAL A 49 -5.70 1.72 -1.36
N LYS A 50 -5.51 1.02 -2.47
CA LYS A 50 -4.59 1.46 -3.53
C LYS A 50 -5.02 2.78 -4.14
N GLN A 51 -6.30 2.94 -4.49
CA GLN A 51 -6.82 4.20 -5.02
C GLN A 51 -6.63 5.34 -4.01
N GLU A 52 -6.86 5.09 -2.72
CA GLU A 52 -6.59 6.08 -1.67
C GLU A 52 -5.11 6.44 -1.56
N VAL A 53 -4.21 5.45 -1.65
CA VAL A 53 -2.76 5.69 -1.65
C VAL A 53 -2.37 6.60 -2.81
N GLU A 54 -2.89 6.35 -4.01
CA GLU A 54 -2.64 7.17 -5.19
C GLU A 54 -3.20 8.60 -5.03
N GLN A 55 -4.41 8.74 -4.47
CA GLN A 55 -5.01 10.05 -4.16
C GLN A 55 -4.19 10.84 -3.13
N PHE A 56 -3.53 10.16 -2.20
CA PHE A 56 -2.66 10.80 -1.19
C PHE A 56 -1.23 11.08 -1.67
N GLY A 57 -0.91 10.80 -2.94
CA GLY A 57 0.38 11.10 -3.55
C GLY A 57 1.44 9.99 -3.43
N GLY A 58 1.04 8.82 -2.95
CA GLY A 58 1.87 7.61 -2.98
C GLY A 58 1.65 6.81 -4.27
N SER A 59 2.28 5.64 -4.34
CA SER A 59 1.95 4.64 -5.37
C SER A 59 1.82 3.28 -4.71
N ALA A 60 0.86 2.46 -5.15
CA ALA A 60 0.62 1.15 -4.56
C ALA A 60 0.57 0.04 -5.58
N VAL A 61 0.98 -1.15 -5.12
CA VAL A 61 0.68 -2.43 -5.76
C VAL A 61 0.13 -3.38 -4.72
N GLU A 62 -0.93 -4.10 -5.06
CA GLU A 62 -1.63 -5.02 -4.18
C GLU A 62 -1.17 -6.47 -4.37
N GLN A 63 -1.27 -7.26 -3.31
CA GLN A 63 -1.06 -8.71 -3.34
C GLN A 63 -2.00 -9.41 -2.36
N THR A 64 -2.84 -10.29 -2.89
CA THR A 64 -3.70 -11.14 -2.07
C THR A 64 -2.88 -12.29 -1.46
N ALA A 65 -3.07 -12.55 -0.16
CA ALA A 65 -2.28 -13.52 0.60
C ALA A 65 -2.64 -15.00 0.33
N TYR A 66 -3.80 -15.26 -0.27
CA TYR A 66 -4.11 -16.56 -0.88
C TYR A 66 -3.74 -16.48 -2.35
N GLY A 67 -2.83 -17.35 -2.80
CA GLY A 67 -2.40 -17.38 -4.19
C GLY A 67 -3.60 -17.53 -5.11
N SER A 68 -3.92 -16.46 -5.84
CA SER A 68 -4.71 -16.57 -7.06
C SER A 68 -3.72 -16.53 -8.21
N SER A 69 -3.57 -17.66 -8.88
CA SER A 69 -3.15 -17.70 -10.27
C SER A 69 -4.03 -16.77 -11.12
N SER A 70 -3.44 -16.30 -12.22
CA SER A 70 -4.05 -15.60 -13.37
C SER A 70 -4.28 -14.09 -13.19
N VAL A 71 -3.45 -13.24 -13.80
CA VAL A 71 -3.58 -12.83 -15.22
C VAL A 71 -4.94 -12.19 -15.46
N SER A 72 -4.99 -10.85 -15.33
CA SER A 72 -6.05 -10.03 -15.93
C SER A 72 -5.58 -8.58 -16.09
N GLN A 73 -4.53 -8.36 -16.87
CA GLN A 73 -4.24 -7.07 -17.54
C GLN A 73 -3.50 -7.33 -18.87
N TYR A 74 -4.12 -8.13 -19.74
CA TYR A 74 -3.95 -8.07 -21.19
C TYR A 74 -5.32 -8.39 -21.80
N LYS A 75 -6.17 -7.37 -21.86
CA LYS A 75 -7.27 -7.33 -22.80
C LYS A 75 -7.24 -5.97 -23.50
#